data_AF-A0A3D8RKQ3-F1
#
_entry.id   AF-A0A3D8RKQ3-F1
#
_cell.length_a   1.000
_cell.length_b   1.000
_cell.length_c   1.000
_cell.angle_alpha   90.00
_cell.angle_beta   90.00
_cell.angle_gamma   90.00
#
_symmetry.space_group_name_H-M   'P 1'
#
loop_
_entity.id
_entity.type
_entity.pdbx_description
1 polymer ?
#
loop_
_entity_poly.entity_id
_entity_poly.type
_entity_poly.pdbx_seq_one_letter_code
_entity_poly.pdbx_strand_id
1 'polypeptide(L)'
;MPLNDDRRQPERAKDAEQKALAKVNALVMSDLVSMTTTYPSMDMTALLEHKLKTYPTLRKVFRDAALKSLESAPSDSQTPSSPADVREEYRIPPDAKVIRPLKKAVLQDSPMETPYVNDKIEEKDLSTVLEQLNESIASSEIIWQLGSTAVLGLTSQLVLKTGHGIDIDHISTTDYIKQQAPRLPIPEIHGILQTADGNRTFTLMSRVAGKPLDACWPSLDTEAKASVREQLDVIFTDLRAIRPPPSPHDPRGVLLFGGGNLESRRCKDVRRQVRIADGPIANEAEFNAFITQSPARTESSYIALARSYLTADHKVVMTHGDLHPRNIMVDFEYGPVGSDSGSEAEADSETGSATVTSRTQRPNVVVTGVIDWEMCGWYPGYWEYVKALNTISVGCGFEDWVAYLPGCIGVWPREHAVDLMLSRWHG
;
A
#
# COMPACT_ATOMS: atom_id res chain seq x y z
N MET A 1 -6.66 -12.09 59.20
CA MET A 1 -7.47 -12.73 58.13
C MET A 1 -7.31 -11.93 56.85
N PRO A 2 -6.54 -12.41 55.85
CA PRO A 2 -6.53 -11.84 54.52
C PRO A 2 -7.62 -12.55 53.70
N LEU A 3 -8.81 -11.97 53.64
CA LEU A 3 -9.92 -12.48 52.83
C LEU A 3 -10.47 -11.29 52.04
N ASN A 4 -9.78 -10.86 50.98
CA ASN A 4 -10.36 -9.91 50.02
C ASN A 4 -9.69 -9.84 48.64
N ASP A 5 -8.58 -10.54 48.38
CA ASP A 5 -7.90 -10.45 47.07
C ASP A 5 -8.47 -11.44 46.03
N ASP A 6 -8.95 -12.60 46.50
CA ASP A 6 -9.36 -13.72 45.63
C ASP A 6 -10.70 -13.50 44.90
N ARG A 7 -11.55 -12.58 45.39
CA ARG A 7 -12.83 -12.24 44.74
C ARG A 7 -12.70 -11.18 43.65
N ARG A 8 -11.60 -10.42 43.59
CA ARG A 8 -11.39 -9.34 42.59
C ARG A 8 -10.79 -9.83 41.28
N GLN A 9 -10.05 -10.94 41.31
CA GLN A 9 -9.46 -11.55 40.12
C GLN A 9 -10.51 -12.05 39.10
N PRO A 10 -11.56 -12.79 39.47
CA PRO A 10 -12.57 -13.25 38.50
C PRO A 10 -13.39 -12.10 37.91
N GLU A 11 -13.64 -11.03 38.67
CA GLU A 11 -14.32 -9.82 38.14
C GLU A 11 -13.43 -9.04 37.16
N ARG A 12 -12.13 -8.91 37.44
CA ARG A 12 -11.16 -8.28 36.52
C ARG A 12 -10.98 -9.07 35.23
N ALA A 13 -10.91 -10.39 35.31
CA ALA A 13 -10.84 -11.27 34.14
C ALA A 13 -12.07 -11.10 33.24
N LYS A 14 -13.25 -11.05 33.86
CA LYS A 14 -14.52 -10.84 33.16
C LYS A 14 -14.61 -9.45 32.50
N ASP A 15 -14.17 -8.40 33.19
CA ASP A 15 -14.13 -7.03 32.64
C ASP A 15 -13.14 -6.89 31.47
N ALA A 16 -11.94 -7.47 31.60
CA ALA A 16 -10.94 -7.46 30.52
C ALA A 16 -11.40 -8.26 29.29
N GLU A 17 -11.99 -9.43 29.51
CA GLU A 17 -12.63 -10.21 28.45
C GLU A 17 -13.73 -9.39 27.77
N GLN A 18 -14.63 -8.77 28.54
CA GLN A 18 -15.73 -7.98 28.00
C GLN A 18 -15.22 -6.80 27.17
N LYS A 19 -14.19 -6.09 27.64
CA LYS A 19 -13.54 -4.99 26.89
C LYS A 19 -12.89 -5.49 25.59
N ALA A 20 -12.17 -6.61 25.63
CA ALA A 20 -11.54 -7.19 24.45
C ALA A 20 -12.56 -7.61 23.40
N LEU A 21 -13.65 -8.24 23.84
CA LEU A 21 -14.75 -8.66 22.97
C LEU A 21 -15.54 -7.46 22.41
N ALA A 22 -15.67 -6.38 23.17
CA ALA A 22 -16.24 -5.12 22.70
C ALA A 22 -15.36 -4.46 21.63
N LYS A 23 -14.03 -4.49 21.77
CA LYS A 23 -13.10 -4.02 20.73
C LYS A 23 -13.25 -4.80 19.42
N VAL A 24 -13.37 -6.14 19.49
CA VAL A 24 -13.61 -6.96 18.29
C VAL A 24 -14.92 -6.60 17.61
N ASN A 25 -15.99 -6.36 18.38
CA ASN A 25 -17.27 -5.91 17.83
C ASN A 25 -17.15 -4.54 17.15
N ALA A 26 -16.50 -3.58 17.81
CA ALA A 26 -16.28 -2.25 17.26
C ALA A 26 -15.46 -2.30 15.96
N LEU A 27 -14.43 -3.15 15.90
CA LEU A 27 -13.59 -3.31 14.70
C LEU A 27 -14.38 -3.89 13.53
N VAL A 28 -15.18 -4.94 13.75
CA VAL A 28 -16.02 -5.51 12.69
C VAL A 28 -17.09 -4.53 12.23
N MET A 29 -17.74 -3.83 13.15
CA MET A 29 -18.74 -2.82 12.80
C MET A 29 -18.13 -1.63 12.07
N SER A 30 -16.95 -1.16 12.48
CA SER A 30 -16.23 -0.08 11.81
C SER A 30 -15.90 -0.46 10.37
N ASP A 31 -15.41 -1.68 10.14
CA ASP A 31 -15.11 -2.17 8.80
C ASP A 31 -16.37 -2.28 7.93
N LEU A 32 -17.47 -2.82 8.46
CA LEU A 32 -18.75 -2.87 7.76
C LEU A 32 -19.28 -1.47 7.44
N VAL A 33 -19.26 -0.57 8.42
CA VAL A 33 -19.71 0.83 8.26
C VAL A 33 -18.87 1.53 7.21
N SER A 34 -17.54 1.40 7.27
CA SER A 34 -16.62 1.95 6.27
C SER A 34 -16.98 1.47 4.87
N MET A 35 -17.10 0.15 4.68
CA MET A 35 -17.46 -0.44 3.38
C MET A 35 -18.83 0.02 2.87
N THR A 36 -19.84 0.12 3.74
CA THR A 36 -21.18 0.61 3.35
C THR A 36 -21.25 2.11 3.14
N THR A 37 -20.36 2.89 3.76
CA THR A 37 -20.28 4.34 3.56
C THR A 37 -19.59 4.64 2.24
N THR A 38 -18.52 3.92 1.92
CA THR A 38 -17.79 4.04 0.66
C THR A 38 -18.58 3.47 -0.51
N TYR A 39 -19.30 2.36 -0.30
CA TYR A 39 -20.06 1.67 -1.36
C TYR A 39 -21.48 1.28 -0.88
N PRO A 40 -22.45 2.23 -0.86
CA PRO A 40 -23.78 2.00 -0.28
C PRO A 40 -24.62 0.91 -0.96
N SER A 41 -24.32 0.56 -2.21
CA SER A 41 -25.03 -0.43 -3.02
C SER A 41 -24.32 -1.78 -3.14
N MET A 42 -23.18 -1.97 -2.45
CA MET A 42 -22.39 -3.19 -2.53
C MET A 42 -23.14 -4.42 -2.00
N ASP A 43 -23.10 -5.53 -2.76
CA ASP A 43 -23.52 -6.84 -2.23
C ASP A 43 -22.54 -7.30 -1.16
N MET A 44 -23.00 -7.28 0.10
CA MET A 44 -22.17 -7.61 1.24
C MET A 44 -22.03 -9.12 1.48
N THR A 45 -22.64 -9.99 0.68
CA THR A 45 -22.68 -11.45 0.94
C THR A 45 -21.30 -12.02 1.19
N ALA A 46 -20.35 -11.80 0.27
CA ALA A 46 -18.98 -12.33 0.39
C ALA A 46 -18.23 -11.73 1.59
N LEU A 47 -18.45 -10.44 1.90
CA LEU A 47 -17.86 -9.76 3.05
C LEU A 47 -18.40 -10.35 4.35
N LEU A 48 -19.72 -10.53 4.45
CA LEU A 48 -20.38 -11.12 5.61
C LEU A 48 -19.96 -12.58 5.82
N GLU A 49 -19.83 -13.38 4.76
CA GLU A 49 -19.32 -14.76 4.84
C GLU A 49 -17.87 -14.80 5.34
N HIS A 50 -17.02 -13.89 4.84
CA HIS A 50 -15.65 -13.76 5.32
C HIS A 50 -15.60 -13.34 6.79
N LYS A 51 -16.41 -12.37 7.20
CA LYS A 51 -16.53 -11.95 8.61
C LYS A 51 -17.08 -13.08 9.48
N LEU A 52 -18.08 -13.82 9.03
CA LEU A 52 -18.63 -14.98 9.74
C LEU A 52 -17.56 -16.04 10.00
N LYS A 53 -16.69 -16.30 9.01
CA LYS A 53 -15.58 -17.25 9.14
C LYS A 53 -14.47 -16.78 10.08
N THR A 54 -14.16 -15.48 10.08
CA THR A 54 -12.99 -14.93 10.79
C THR A 54 -13.32 -14.41 12.19
N TYR A 55 -14.55 -13.96 12.43
CA TYR A 55 -14.99 -13.35 13.68
C TYR A 55 -14.83 -14.24 14.92
N PRO A 56 -15.18 -15.55 14.91
CA PRO A 56 -14.97 -16.42 16.07
C PRO A 56 -13.49 -16.52 16.47
N THR A 57 -12.60 -16.64 15.48
CA THR A 57 -11.14 -16.69 15.69
C THR A 57 -10.62 -15.38 16.26
N LEU A 58 -11.07 -14.24 15.70
CA LEU A 58 -10.67 -12.92 16.18
C LEU A 58 -11.10 -12.67 17.63
N ARG A 59 -12.33 -13.06 17.99
CA ARG A 59 -12.82 -13.01 19.39
C ARG A 59 -11.97 -13.84 20.33
N LYS A 60 -11.56 -15.04 19.89
CA LYS A 60 -10.70 -15.92 20.68
C LYS A 60 -9.32 -15.29 20.90
N VAL A 61 -8.67 -14.80 19.84
CA VAL A 61 -7.34 -14.19 19.93
C VAL A 61 -7.34 -12.98 20.88
N PHE A 62 -8.32 -12.09 20.75
CA PHE A 62 -8.40 -10.90 21.60
C PHE A 62 -8.73 -11.24 23.06
N ARG A 63 -9.60 -12.23 23.31
CA ARG A 63 -9.86 -12.75 24.66
C ARG A 63 -8.58 -13.31 25.28
N ASP A 64 -7.92 -14.22 24.57
CA ASP A 64 -6.75 -14.93 25.08
C ASP A 64 -5.60 -13.94 25.35
N ALA A 65 -5.43 -12.93 24.50
CA ALA A 65 -4.49 -11.83 24.72
C ALA A 65 -4.83 -11.01 25.98
N ALA A 66 -6.10 -10.65 26.18
CA ALA A 66 -6.52 -9.87 27.34
C ALA A 66 -6.36 -10.64 28.67
N LEU A 67 -6.65 -11.94 28.67
CA LEU A 67 -6.42 -12.80 29.84
C LEU A 67 -4.93 -12.96 30.14
N LYS A 68 -4.10 -13.13 29.10
CA LYS A 68 -2.64 -13.21 29.24
C LYS A 68 -2.02 -11.90 29.76
N SER A 69 -2.55 -10.75 29.35
CA SER A 69 -2.12 -9.44 29.86
C SER A 69 -2.45 -9.23 31.35
N LEU A 70 -3.55 -9.80 31.84
CA LEU A 70 -3.92 -9.77 33.27
C LEU A 70 -2.98 -10.60 34.14
N GLU A 71 -2.45 -11.70 33.62
CA GLU A 71 -1.45 -12.53 34.32
C GLU A 71 -0.11 -11.79 34.50
N SER A 72 0.15 -10.74 33.71
CA SER A 72 1.42 -10.00 33.67
C SER A 72 1.40 -8.61 34.33
N ALA A 73 0.26 -8.10 34.81
CA ALA A 73 0.12 -6.70 35.23
C ALA A 73 0.00 -6.51 36.76
N PRO A 74 0.76 -5.59 37.39
CA PRO A 74 0.48 -5.13 38.75
C PRO A 74 -0.82 -4.30 38.78
N SER A 75 -1.53 -4.37 39.90
CA SER A 75 -2.82 -3.73 40.07
C SER A 75 -2.70 -2.21 40.15
N ASP A 76 -3.15 -1.49 39.13
CA ASP A 76 -3.64 -0.13 39.32
C ASP A 76 -4.92 0.13 38.53
N SER A 77 -5.91 0.66 39.25
CA SER A 77 -7.22 1.03 38.77
C SER A 77 -7.19 2.46 38.24
N GLN A 78 -7.42 2.65 36.95
CA GLN A 78 -7.79 3.97 36.42
C GLN A 78 -9.10 3.87 35.62
N THR A 79 -9.98 4.80 35.96
CA THR A 79 -11.26 5.15 35.34
C THR A 79 -11.10 5.51 33.86
N PRO A 80 -12.13 5.32 33.01
CA PRO A 80 -12.01 5.55 31.57
C PRO A 80 -11.94 7.06 31.30
N SER A 81 -10.77 7.51 30.88
CA SER A 81 -10.57 8.81 30.24
C SER A 81 -11.25 8.84 28.86
N SER A 82 -11.46 10.06 28.35
CA SER A 82 -11.85 10.38 26.96
C SER A 82 -11.31 9.36 25.96
N PRO A 83 -12.04 9.00 24.87
CA PRO A 83 -11.52 8.06 23.88
C PRO A 83 -10.10 8.50 23.50
N ALA A 84 -9.13 7.66 23.84
CA ALA A 84 -7.72 7.95 23.62
C ALA A 84 -7.55 8.24 22.13
N ASP A 85 -6.82 9.32 21.81
CA ASP A 85 -6.46 9.58 20.42
C ASP A 85 -5.75 8.34 19.88
N VAL A 86 -6.23 7.83 18.74
CA VAL A 86 -5.69 6.62 18.12
C VAL A 86 -4.21 6.75 17.77
N ARG A 87 -3.70 7.99 17.64
CA ARG A 87 -2.29 8.31 17.47
C ARG A 87 -1.41 7.88 18.65
N GLU A 88 -1.97 7.75 19.85
CA GLU A 88 -1.24 7.24 21.01
C GLU A 88 -0.77 5.78 20.79
N GLU A 89 -1.50 4.99 19.98
CA GLU A 89 -1.09 3.63 19.60
C GLU A 89 0.09 3.61 18.62
N TYR A 90 0.42 4.75 18.01
CA TYR A 90 1.45 4.90 16.98
C TYR A 90 2.69 5.63 17.46
N ARG A 91 2.77 5.94 18.76
CA ARG A 91 3.99 6.52 19.33
C ARG A 91 5.17 5.57 19.19
N ILE A 92 6.32 6.14 18.83
CA ILE A 92 7.58 5.43 18.73
C ILE A 92 8.13 5.27 20.16
N PRO A 93 8.32 4.03 20.64
CA PRO A 93 8.81 3.82 21.99
C PRO A 93 10.32 4.15 22.08
N PRO A 94 10.83 4.47 23.28
CA PRO A 94 12.22 4.87 23.48
C PRO A 94 13.24 3.75 23.18
N ASP A 95 12.80 2.50 23.15
CA ASP A 95 13.62 1.32 22.81
C ASP A 95 13.63 1.01 21.30
N ALA A 96 13.03 1.87 20.47
CA ALA A 96 13.04 1.71 19.02
C ALA A 96 14.48 1.74 18.47
N LYS A 97 14.79 0.77 17.64
CA LYS A 97 16.08 0.62 16.95
C LYS A 97 16.01 1.27 15.58
N VAL A 98 17.12 1.91 15.21
CA VAL A 98 17.30 2.44 13.85
C VAL A 98 17.68 1.29 12.92
N ILE A 99 16.76 0.91 12.04
CA ILE A 99 17.02 -0.09 10.98
C ILE A 99 17.65 0.57 9.77
N ARG A 100 17.20 1.78 9.43
CA ARG A 100 17.81 2.65 8.41
C ARG A 100 18.01 4.04 8.99
N PRO A 101 19.21 4.65 8.85
CA PRO A 101 19.49 5.99 9.36
C PRO A 101 18.45 7.02 8.90
N LEU A 102 18.04 7.90 9.82
CA LEU A 102 17.13 8.98 9.52
C LEU A 102 17.88 10.12 8.80
N LYS A 103 17.30 10.66 7.73
CA LYS A 103 17.84 11.84 7.03
C LYS A 103 17.53 13.11 7.81
N LYS A 104 18.42 14.12 7.70
CA LYS A 104 18.22 15.44 8.34
C LYS A 104 16.91 16.13 7.93
N ALA A 105 16.39 15.85 6.73
CA ALA A 105 15.10 16.36 6.25
C ALA A 105 13.91 15.91 7.11
N VAL A 106 14.04 14.82 7.90
CA VAL A 106 13.03 14.40 8.89
C VAL A 106 12.95 15.38 10.07
N LEU A 107 14.01 16.17 10.30
CA LEU A 107 14.20 17.02 11.48
C LEU A 107 14.02 18.53 11.19
N GLN A 108 13.77 18.92 9.95
CA GLN A 108 13.65 20.33 9.56
C GLN A 108 12.40 20.55 8.71
N ASP A 109 11.55 21.50 9.10
CA ASP A 109 10.41 22.01 8.31
C ASP A 109 10.85 22.84 7.07
N SER A 110 12.04 22.58 6.52
CA SER A 110 12.62 23.39 5.44
C SER A 110 12.52 22.70 4.07
N PRO A 111 12.44 23.47 2.95
CA PRO A 111 12.38 22.91 1.61
C PRO A 111 13.58 21.99 1.33
N MET A 112 13.32 20.76 0.86
CA MET A 112 14.33 19.74 0.60
C MET A 112 15.24 20.12 -0.57
N GLU A 113 16.32 20.83 -0.29
CA GLU A 113 17.48 20.95 -1.18
C GLU A 113 18.76 20.71 -0.37
N THR A 114 19.21 19.45 -0.26
CA THR A 114 20.65 19.14 -0.17
C THR A 114 20.92 17.63 -0.20
N PRO A 115 22.02 17.21 -0.85
CA PRO A 115 22.39 15.81 -1.01
C PRO A 115 23.07 15.30 0.26
N TYR A 116 22.60 14.14 0.74
CA TYR A 116 23.27 13.22 1.68
C TYR A 116 24.35 13.82 2.59
N VAL A 117 23.99 14.09 3.85
CA VAL A 117 24.99 14.15 4.91
C VAL A 117 25.12 12.76 5.50
N ASN A 118 26.30 12.17 5.36
CA ASN A 118 26.67 10.86 5.89
C ASN A 118 26.96 10.90 7.40
N ASP A 119 26.16 11.64 8.16
CA ASP A 119 26.28 11.73 9.61
C ASP A 119 25.32 10.74 10.23
N LYS A 120 25.86 9.66 10.80
CA LYS A 120 25.13 8.84 11.76
C LYS A 120 24.61 9.79 12.85
N ILE A 121 23.29 9.86 13.04
CA ILE A 121 22.71 10.50 14.23
C ILE A 121 23.36 9.81 15.44
N GLU A 122 24.05 10.57 16.29
CA GLU A 122 24.66 10.00 17.49
C GLU A 122 23.56 9.48 18.42
N GLU A 123 23.83 8.43 19.18
CA GLU A 123 22.85 7.75 20.04
C GLU A 123 22.20 8.70 21.08
N LYS A 124 22.92 9.76 21.48
CA LYS A 124 22.44 10.83 22.37
C LYS A 124 21.38 11.74 21.72
N ASP A 125 21.36 11.84 20.40
CA ASP A 125 20.43 12.69 19.64
C ASP A 125 19.14 11.92 19.30
N LEU A 126 19.17 10.58 19.35
CA LEU A 126 18.02 9.73 19.01
C LEU A 126 16.84 9.96 19.94
N SER A 127 17.05 10.10 21.26
CA SER A 127 15.95 10.34 22.20
C SER A 127 15.20 11.64 21.88
N THR A 128 15.93 12.72 21.59
CA THR A 128 15.35 14.01 21.19
C THR A 128 14.62 13.91 19.86
N VAL A 129 15.16 13.16 18.88
CA VAL A 129 14.47 12.91 17.61
C VAL A 129 13.18 12.13 17.83
N LEU A 130 13.18 11.10 18.68
CA LEU A 130 11.98 10.32 19.00
C LEU A 130 10.92 11.17 19.69
N GLU A 131 11.31 12.10 20.57
CA GLU A 131 10.40 13.07 21.20
C GLU A 131 9.73 13.96 20.13
N GLN A 132 10.52 14.58 19.24
CA GLN A 132 10.01 15.44 18.16
C GLN A 132 9.09 14.67 17.18
N LEU A 133 9.46 13.44 16.82
CA LEU A 133 8.62 12.60 15.98
C LEU A 133 7.31 12.25 16.67
N ASN A 134 7.33 11.97 17.98
CA ASN A 134 6.13 11.68 18.75
C ASN A 134 5.21 12.91 18.89
N GLU A 135 5.76 14.10 19.04
CA GLU A 135 4.99 15.36 19.00
C GLU A 135 4.33 15.57 17.62
N SER A 136 5.08 15.29 16.55
CA SER A 136 4.56 15.33 15.17
C SER A 136 3.46 14.28 14.96
N ILE A 137 3.63 13.06 15.47
CA ILE A 137 2.63 12.00 15.42
C ILE A 137 1.35 12.44 16.13
N ALA A 138 1.45 13.01 17.34
CA ALA A 138 0.29 13.43 18.12
C ALA A 138 -0.58 14.50 17.43
N SER A 139 0.03 15.34 16.57
CA SER A 139 -0.66 16.40 15.83
C SER A 139 -0.92 16.08 14.35
N SER A 140 -0.47 14.91 13.88
CA SER A 140 -0.50 14.52 12.47
C SER A 140 -1.90 14.31 11.89
N GLU A 141 -2.01 14.47 10.58
CA GLU A 141 -3.18 14.00 9.82
C GLU A 141 -3.15 12.47 9.72
N ILE A 142 -4.28 11.81 9.98
CA ILE A 142 -4.43 10.38 9.67
C ILE A 142 -4.88 10.27 8.22
N ILE A 143 -3.93 10.01 7.31
CA ILE A 143 -4.21 9.87 5.88
C ILE A 143 -4.95 8.56 5.63
N TRP A 144 -4.54 7.49 6.31
CA TRP A 144 -5.17 6.18 6.18
C TRP A 144 -4.90 5.30 7.40
N GLN A 145 -5.83 4.39 7.69
CA GLN A 145 -5.70 3.43 8.79
C GLN A 145 -6.50 2.15 8.50
N LEU A 146 -5.89 0.98 8.73
CA LEU A 146 -6.57 -0.31 8.73
C LEU A 146 -5.85 -1.30 9.66
N GLY A 147 -6.59 -1.86 10.62
CA GLY A 147 -6.04 -2.79 11.59
C GLY A 147 -4.88 -2.15 12.36
N SER A 148 -3.70 -2.78 12.33
CA SER A 148 -2.50 -2.24 12.99
C SER A 148 -1.77 -1.16 12.19
N THR A 149 -2.09 -1.03 10.89
CA THR A 149 -1.34 -0.21 9.96
C THR A 149 -1.98 1.17 9.82
N ALA A 150 -1.16 2.21 9.88
CA ALA A 150 -1.56 3.58 9.68
C ALA A 150 -0.55 4.33 8.81
N VAL A 151 -1.05 5.32 8.09
CA VAL A 151 -0.29 6.29 7.30
C VAL A 151 -0.61 7.67 7.87
N LEU A 152 0.38 8.31 8.48
CA LEU A 152 0.26 9.60 9.15
C LEU A 152 0.99 10.67 8.35
N GLY A 153 0.30 11.73 7.97
CA GLY A 153 0.89 12.93 7.38
C GLY A 153 1.50 13.78 8.46
N LEU A 154 2.80 13.63 8.70
CA LEU A 154 3.52 14.40 9.72
C LEU A 154 3.65 15.86 9.29
N THR A 155 3.92 16.11 8.00
CA THR A 155 3.97 17.45 7.40
C THR A 155 3.38 17.42 5.99
N SER A 156 3.51 18.53 5.24
CA SER A 156 3.18 18.57 3.81
C SER A 156 4.16 17.78 2.92
N GLN A 157 5.34 17.43 3.45
CA GLN A 157 6.41 16.74 2.70
C GLN A 157 6.80 15.38 3.30
N LEU A 158 6.29 15.04 4.49
CA LEU A 158 6.69 13.84 5.23
C LEU A 158 5.48 13.01 5.68
N VAL A 159 5.58 11.70 5.44
CA VAL A 159 4.60 10.70 5.88
C VAL A 159 5.30 9.63 6.70
N LEU A 160 4.60 9.13 7.72
CA LEU A 160 4.96 7.94 8.49
C LEU A 160 3.99 6.80 8.17
N LYS A 161 4.50 5.69 7.61
CA LYS A 161 3.79 4.40 7.53
C LYS A 161 4.21 3.54 8.71
N THR A 162 3.28 3.17 9.58
CA THR A 162 3.54 2.32 10.76
C THR A 162 2.57 1.15 10.83
N GLY A 163 3.00 0.01 11.37
CA GLY A 163 2.16 -1.17 11.49
C GLY A 163 2.94 -2.41 11.93
N HIS A 164 2.20 -3.48 12.23
CA HIS A 164 2.78 -4.77 12.57
C HIS A 164 3.16 -5.56 11.33
N GLY A 165 4.36 -6.14 11.32
CA GLY A 165 4.83 -7.02 10.23
C GLY A 165 4.94 -6.34 8.85
N ILE A 166 5.18 -5.03 8.80
CA ILE A 166 5.45 -4.32 7.54
C ILE A 166 6.75 -4.86 6.94
N ASP A 167 6.66 -5.32 5.70
CA ASP A 167 7.78 -5.84 4.93
C ASP A 167 8.62 -4.69 4.35
N ILE A 168 9.84 -4.55 4.87
CA ILE A 168 10.80 -3.53 4.45
C ILE A 168 11.85 -4.05 3.45
N ASP A 169 11.77 -5.31 3.03
CA ASP A 169 12.78 -5.91 2.15
C ASP A 169 12.84 -5.19 0.79
N HIS A 170 11.70 -4.71 0.31
CA HIS A 170 11.54 -4.01 -0.96
C HIS A 170 12.35 -2.70 -1.05
N ILE A 171 12.80 -2.15 0.09
CA ILE A 171 13.43 -0.83 0.15
C ILE A 171 14.77 -0.79 -0.61
N SER A 172 15.53 -1.88 -0.57
CA SER A 172 16.75 -1.98 -1.39
C SER A 172 16.43 -1.94 -2.89
N THR A 173 15.34 -2.58 -3.31
CA THR A 173 14.87 -2.55 -4.70
C THR A 173 14.41 -1.15 -5.10
N THR A 174 13.64 -0.45 -4.25
CA THR A 174 13.19 0.92 -4.58
C THR A 174 14.33 1.93 -4.63
N ASP A 175 15.32 1.82 -3.74
CA ASP A 175 16.56 2.63 -3.83
C ASP A 175 17.27 2.38 -5.17
N TYR A 176 17.37 1.12 -5.61
CA TYR A 176 17.97 0.79 -6.90
C TYR A 176 17.18 1.36 -8.08
N ILE A 177 15.84 1.25 -8.06
CA ILE A 177 14.98 1.86 -9.09
C ILE A 177 15.26 3.36 -9.19
N LYS A 178 15.29 4.06 -8.04
CA LYS A 178 15.51 5.52 -8.00
C LYS A 178 16.90 5.90 -8.50
N GLN A 179 17.92 5.09 -8.25
CA GLN A 179 19.27 5.28 -8.80
C GLN A 179 19.32 5.11 -10.32
N GLN A 180 18.64 4.08 -10.86
CA GLN A 180 18.66 3.81 -12.30
C GLN A 180 17.73 4.74 -13.10
N ALA A 181 16.64 5.19 -12.51
CA ALA A 181 15.68 6.10 -13.13
C ALA A 181 15.26 7.22 -12.15
N PRO A 182 16.10 8.25 -11.95
CA PRO A 182 15.86 9.32 -10.98
C PRO A 182 14.58 10.13 -11.21
N ARG A 183 14.12 10.17 -12.47
CA ARG A 183 12.91 10.87 -12.90
C ARG A 183 11.62 10.12 -12.53
N LEU A 184 11.68 8.85 -12.13
CA LEU A 184 10.49 8.15 -11.67
C LEU A 184 9.95 8.78 -10.38
N PRO A 185 8.64 9.08 -10.32
CA PRO A 185 8.04 9.78 -9.20
C PRO A 185 7.69 8.79 -8.07
N ILE A 186 8.74 8.28 -7.42
CA ILE A 186 8.69 7.29 -6.33
C ILE A 186 8.99 8.00 -4.99
N PRO A 187 8.24 7.73 -3.91
CA PRO A 187 8.55 8.24 -2.58
C PRO A 187 9.95 7.85 -2.14
N GLU A 188 10.72 8.82 -1.64
CA GLU A 188 12.01 8.54 -1.06
C GLU A 188 11.86 8.08 0.40
N ILE A 189 12.54 7.00 0.78
CA ILE A 189 12.61 6.55 2.17
C ILE A 189 13.64 7.39 2.94
N HIS A 190 13.17 8.06 3.98
CA HIS A 190 13.96 8.97 4.81
C HIS A 190 14.47 8.33 6.09
N GLY A 191 13.94 7.19 6.48
CA GLY A 191 14.42 6.46 7.66
C GLY A 191 13.47 5.35 8.09
N ILE A 192 14.00 4.38 8.83
CA ILE A 192 13.22 3.25 9.34
C ILE A 192 13.59 3.01 10.79
N LEU A 193 12.59 3.01 11.65
CA LEU A 193 12.69 2.60 13.04
C LEU A 193 11.88 1.33 13.24
N GLN A 194 12.28 0.51 14.20
CA GLN A 194 11.55 -0.69 14.57
C GLN A 194 11.59 -0.88 16.07
N THR A 195 10.51 -1.36 16.66
CA THR A 195 10.48 -1.70 18.09
C THR A 195 11.53 -2.77 18.42
N ALA A 196 11.99 -2.83 19.67
CA ALA A 196 13.08 -3.73 20.05
C ALA A 196 12.75 -5.21 19.80
N ASP A 197 11.46 -5.57 19.88
CA ASP A 197 10.88 -6.89 19.60
C ASP A 197 10.68 -7.19 18.10
N GLY A 198 10.94 -6.22 17.22
CA GLY A 198 10.77 -6.35 15.77
C GLY A 198 9.31 -6.29 15.30
N ASN A 199 8.35 -6.13 16.21
CA ASN A 199 6.94 -6.33 15.89
C ASN A 199 6.32 -5.15 15.14
N ARG A 200 6.72 -3.91 15.44
CA ARG A 200 6.19 -2.71 14.80
C ARG A 200 7.30 -1.95 14.08
N THR A 201 7.02 -1.62 12.83
CA THR A 201 7.93 -0.85 11.96
C THR A 201 7.38 0.56 11.77
N PHE A 202 8.27 1.53 11.66
CA PHE A 202 7.99 2.94 11.40
C PHE A 202 8.82 3.38 10.20
N THR A 203 8.18 3.57 9.06
CA THR A 203 8.84 3.97 7.82
C THR A 203 8.53 5.43 7.52
N LEU A 204 9.54 6.28 7.60
CA LEU A 204 9.46 7.69 7.24
C LEU A 204 9.77 7.83 5.75
N MET A 205 8.87 8.46 5.00
CA MET A 205 8.99 8.59 3.55
C MET A 205 8.44 9.93 3.05
N SER A 206 8.85 10.33 1.85
CA SER A 206 8.34 11.54 1.19
C SER A 206 6.83 11.48 1.01
N ARG A 207 6.13 12.57 1.34
CA ARG A 207 4.71 12.74 1.04
C ARG A 207 4.56 13.09 -0.44
N VAL A 208 3.87 12.24 -1.20
CA VAL A 208 3.53 12.54 -2.59
C VAL A 208 2.33 13.50 -2.60
N ALA A 209 2.45 14.59 -3.35
CA ALA A 209 1.42 15.61 -3.44
C ALA A 209 0.15 15.10 -4.15
N GLY A 210 -0.99 15.74 -3.88
CA GLY A 210 -2.25 15.45 -4.55
C GLY A 210 -3.11 14.39 -3.85
N LYS A 211 -4.00 13.76 -4.62
CA LYS A 211 -4.99 12.78 -4.14
C LYS A 211 -4.80 11.43 -4.86
N PRO A 212 -5.20 10.31 -4.22
CA PRO A 212 -5.31 9.03 -4.91
C PRO A 212 -6.20 9.12 -6.15
N LEU A 213 -5.78 8.47 -7.24
CA LEU A 213 -6.45 8.54 -8.53
C LEU A 213 -7.82 7.88 -8.49
N ASP A 214 -8.01 6.80 -7.72
CA ASP A 214 -9.32 6.14 -7.54
C ASP A 214 -10.40 7.09 -7.01
N ALA A 215 -10.04 7.96 -6.07
CA ALA A 215 -10.97 8.95 -5.50
C ALA A 215 -11.39 10.02 -6.53
N CYS A 216 -10.57 10.26 -7.54
CA CYS A 216 -10.82 11.26 -8.58
C CYS A 216 -11.36 10.65 -9.88
N TRP A 217 -11.09 9.36 -10.13
CA TRP A 217 -11.39 8.69 -11.40
C TRP A 217 -12.84 8.80 -11.88
N PRO A 218 -13.87 8.69 -11.01
CA PRO A 218 -15.26 8.82 -11.44
C PRO A 218 -15.62 10.20 -12.00
N SER A 219 -14.89 11.25 -11.63
CA SER A 219 -15.14 12.62 -12.09
C SER A 219 -14.30 13.02 -13.31
N LEU A 220 -13.34 12.18 -13.72
CA LEU A 220 -12.50 12.45 -14.88
C LEU A 220 -13.26 12.12 -16.17
N ASP A 221 -13.19 13.04 -17.14
CA ASP A 221 -13.65 12.78 -18.50
C ASP A 221 -12.66 11.90 -19.28
N THR A 222 -13.06 11.47 -20.48
CA THR A 222 -12.24 10.61 -21.34
C THR A 222 -10.89 11.22 -21.68
N GLU A 223 -10.81 12.55 -21.84
CA GLU A 223 -9.59 13.26 -22.23
C GLU A 223 -8.61 13.34 -21.06
N ALA A 224 -9.09 13.63 -19.85
CA ALA A 224 -8.30 13.58 -18.63
C ALA A 224 -7.79 12.16 -18.32
N LYS A 225 -8.63 11.13 -18.48
CA LYS A 225 -8.22 9.72 -18.33
C LYS A 225 -7.17 9.32 -19.36
N ALA A 226 -7.29 9.79 -20.61
CA ALA A 226 -6.29 9.58 -21.64
C ALA A 226 -4.96 10.28 -21.31
N SER A 227 -4.99 11.51 -20.80
CA SER A 227 -3.80 12.23 -20.33
C SER A 227 -3.09 11.47 -19.20
N VAL A 228 -3.83 10.95 -18.22
CA VAL A 228 -3.26 10.11 -17.15
C VAL A 228 -2.59 8.87 -17.74
N ARG A 229 -3.24 8.18 -18.70
CA ARG A 229 -2.66 7.02 -19.38
C ARG A 229 -1.33 7.36 -20.07
N GLU A 230 -1.25 8.49 -20.78
CA GLU A 230 -0.03 8.92 -21.48
C GLU A 230 1.12 9.17 -20.51
N GLN A 231 0.85 9.83 -19.38
CA GLN A 231 1.84 10.06 -18.33
C GLN A 231 2.33 8.74 -17.72
N LEU A 232 1.42 7.82 -17.43
CA LEU A 232 1.77 6.49 -16.93
C LEU A 232 2.55 5.67 -17.97
N ASP A 233 2.30 5.85 -19.28
CA ASP A 233 3.06 5.16 -20.34
C ASP A 233 4.54 5.55 -20.31
N VAL A 234 4.84 6.84 -20.10
CA VAL A 234 6.21 7.33 -19.93
C VAL A 234 6.83 6.71 -18.66
N ILE A 235 6.13 6.77 -17.53
CA ILE A 235 6.62 6.24 -16.24
C ILE A 235 6.92 4.73 -16.34
N PHE A 236 5.99 3.95 -16.89
CA PHE A 236 6.16 2.50 -16.97
C PHE A 236 7.11 2.05 -18.08
N THR A 237 7.29 2.85 -19.13
CA THR A 237 8.37 2.62 -20.11
C THR A 237 9.74 2.78 -19.47
N ASP A 238 9.95 3.88 -18.72
CA ASP A 238 11.20 4.12 -17.98
C ASP A 238 11.44 3.03 -16.92
N LEU A 239 10.38 2.63 -16.18
CA LEU A 239 10.46 1.54 -15.21
C LEU A 239 10.89 0.22 -15.86
N ARG A 240 10.24 -0.18 -16.97
CA ARG A 240 10.52 -1.45 -17.66
C ARG A 240 11.89 -1.50 -18.32
N ALA A 241 12.53 -0.36 -18.55
CA ALA A 241 13.91 -0.28 -19.05
C ALA A 241 14.96 -0.69 -18.00
N ILE A 242 14.60 -0.71 -16.71
CA ILE A 242 15.52 -1.02 -15.61
C ILE A 242 15.85 -2.51 -15.61
N ARG A 243 17.13 -2.81 -15.83
CA ARG A 243 17.68 -4.17 -15.77
C ARG A 243 17.88 -4.60 -14.31
N PRO A 244 17.70 -5.88 -13.97
CA PRO A 244 18.05 -6.36 -12.64
C PRO A 244 19.57 -6.26 -12.41
N PRO A 245 20.01 -5.89 -11.21
CA PRO A 245 21.42 -5.91 -10.90
C PRO A 245 21.96 -7.35 -10.82
N PRO A 246 23.27 -7.57 -10.98
CA PRO A 246 23.88 -8.87 -10.69
C PRO A 246 23.51 -9.33 -9.27
N SER A 247 23.25 -10.63 -9.06
CA SER A 247 23.04 -11.18 -7.71
C SER A 247 24.16 -12.17 -7.36
N PRO A 248 24.66 -12.17 -6.11
CA PRO A 248 25.56 -13.22 -5.62
C PRO A 248 24.96 -14.62 -5.71
N HIS A 249 23.63 -14.73 -5.68
CA HIS A 249 22.88 -15.98 -5.81
C HIS A 249 22.69 -16.43 -7.27
N ASP A 250 23.22 -15.66 -8.21
CA ASP A 250 23.26 -16.00 -9.62
C ASP A 250 24.70 -15.83 -10.17
N PRO A 251 25.58 -16.82 -9.92
CA PRO A 251 26.97 -16.79 -10.39
C PRO A 251 27.09 -16.93 -11.93
N ARG A 252 25.98 -17.18 -12.63
CA ARG A 252 25.95 -17.39 -14.08
C ARG A 252 25.38 -16.19 -14.86
N GLY A 253 24.89 -15.15 -14.19
CA GLY A 253 24.25 -13.99 -14.82
C GLY A 253 22.86 -14.29 -15.40
N VAL A 254 22.18 -15.34 -14.93
CA VAL A 254 20.78 -15.63 -15.22
C VAL A 254 19.86 -14.67 -14.46
N LEU A 255 19.06 -13.90 -15.19
CA LEU A 255 18.06 -12.98 -14.63
C LEU A 255 17.15 -13.71 -13.61
N LEU A 256 17.29 -13.37 -12.32
CA LEU A 256 16.44 -13.90 -11.25
C LEU A 256 15.14 -13.09 -11.15
N PHE A 257 14.03 -13.80 -11.03
CA PHE A 257 12.70 -13.23 -10.86
C PHE A 257 12.48 -12.79 -9.40
N GLY A 258 11.56 -11.86 -9.23
CA GLY A 258 11.12 -11.36 -7.93
C GLY A 258 11.72 -10.02 -7.56
N GLY A 259 11.47 -9.61 -6.32
CA GLY A 259 11.97 -8.35 -5.77
C GLY A 259 12.21 -8.51 -4.28
N GLY A 260 11.86 -7.49 -3.49
CA GLY A 260 12.25 -7.45 -2.08
C GLY A 260 13.72 -7.07 -1.93
N ASN A 261 14.47 -7.86 -1.17
CA ASN A 261 15.90 -7.64 -0.97
C ASN A 261 16.67 -7.92 -2.28
N LEU A 262 17.52 -6.99 -2.73
CA LEU A 262 18.30 -7.11 -3.97
C LEU A 262 19.25 -8.30 -4.02
N GLU A 263 19.74 -8.78 -2.87
CA GLU A 263 20.61 -9.94 -2.79
C GLU A 263 19.80 -11.21 -3.07
N SER A 264 18.74 -11.43 -2.27
CA SER A 264 17.99 -12.69 -2.29
C SER A 264 16.96 -12.80 -3.42
N ARG A 265 16.41 -11.67 -3.89
CA ARG A 265 15.36 -11.52 -4.91
C ARG A 265 14.36 -12.67 -4.94
N ARG A 266 13.27 -12.50 -4.20
CA ARG A 266 12.27 -13.55 -4.00
C ARG A 266 10.96 -13.16 -4.65
N CYS A 267 10.37 -14.07 -5.41
CA CYS A 267 9.03 -13.89 -5.94
C CYS A 267 8.02 -13.90 -4.80
N LYS A 268 7.08 -12.96 -4.85
CA LYS A 268 5.94 -12.89 -3.94
C LYS A 268 4.64 -13.07 -4.72
N ASP A 269 3.74 -13.90 -4.21
CA ASP A 269 2.36 -14.03 -4.70
C ASP A 269 1.39 -13.69 -3.57
N VAL A 270 0.55 -12.68 -3.80
CA VAL A 270 -0.33 -12.08 -2.78
C VAL A 270 -1.81 -12.25 -3.10
N ARG A 271 -2.18 -13.09 -4.09
CA ARG A 271 -3.60 -13.27 -4.48
C ARG A 271 -4.54 -13.67 -3.34
N ARG A 272 -4.05 -14.36 -2.31
CA ARG A 272 -4.84 -14.78 -1.14
C ARG A 272 -4.06 -14.69 0.16
N GLN A 273 -3.00 -15.49 0.22
CA GLN A 273 -2.02 -15.47 1.29
C GLN A 273 -0.71 -15.06 0.66
N VAL A 274 0.07 -14.26 1.38
CA VAL A 274 1.42 -13.91 0.96
C VAL A 274 2.25 -15.18 0.92
N ARG A 275 2.60 -15.60 -0.29
CA ARG A 275 3.56 -16.69 -0.55
C ARG A 275 4.85 -16.07 -1.01
N ILE A 276 5.94 -16.46 -0.40
CA ILE A 276 7.29 -16.06 -0.80
C ILE A 276 7.97 -17.33 -1.30
N ALA A 277 8.58 -17.29 -2.49
CA ALA A 277 9.32 -18.43 -3.00
C ALA A 277 10.40 -18.86 -1.98
N ASP A 278 10.70 -20.16 -1.83
CA ASP A 278 11.70 -20.69 -0.88
C ASP A 278 13.15 -20.56 -1.38
N GLY A 279 13.33 -20.30 -2.66
CA GLY A 279 14.60 -20.09 -3.32
C GLY A 279 14.51 -19.03 -4.43
N PRO A 280 15.65 -18.70 -5.05
CA PRO A 280 15.66 -17.90 -6.28
C PRO A 280 14.92 -18.63 -7.41
N ILE A 281 14.25 -17.87 -8.27
CA ILE A 281 13.54 -18.37 -9.46
C ILE A 281 14.25 -17.83 -10.69
N ALA A 282 14.72 -18.72 -11.57
CA ALA A 282 15.62 -18.37 -12.67
C ALA A 282 14.91 -18.25 -14.02
N ASN A 283 13.68 -18.74 -14.14
CA ASN A 283 12.91 -18.73 -15.38
C ASN A 283 11.40 -18.76 -15.12
N GLU A 284 10.62 -18.51 -16.17
CA GLU A 284 9.17 -18.46 -16.06
C GLU A 284 8.53 -19.83 -15.80
N ALA A 285 9.16 -20.94 -16.22
CA ALA A 285 8.63 -22.27 -15.90
C ALA A 285 8.70 -22.55 -14.38
N GLU A 286 9.78 -22.15 -13.72
CA GLU A 286 9.91 -22.17 -12.26
C GLU A 286 8.93 -21.19 -11.58
N PHE A 287 8.71 -20.02 -12.17
CA PHE A 287 7.70 -19.08 -11.70
C PHE A 287 6.28 -19.67 -11.76
N ASN A 288 5.94 -20.34 -12.87
CA ASN A 288 4.68 -21.05 -13.06
C ASN A 288 4.51 -22.18 -12.04
N ALA A 289 5.59 -22.92 -11.75
CA ALA A 289 5.59 -23.92 -10.69
C ALA A 289 5.31 -23.25 -9.32
N PHE A 290 5.99 -22.15 -9.01
CA PHE A 290 5.78 -21.39 -7.77
C PHE A 290 4.32 -20.96 -7.60
N ILE A 291 3.68 -20.34 -8.59
CA ILE A 291 2.29 -19.86 -8.45
C ILE A 291 1.24 -20.98 -8.53
N THR A 292 1.60 -22.21 -8.91
CA THR A 292 0.64 -23.32 -9.06
C THR A 292 0.92 -24.56 -8.21
N GLN A 293 2.02 -24.62 -7.46
CA GLN A 293 2.35 -25.78 -6.63
C GLN A 293 2.21 -25.46 -5.13
N SER A 294 1.62 -26.39 -4.39
CA SER A 294 1.56 -26.38 -2.94
C SER A 294 1.99 -27.76 -2.44
N PRO A 295 3.16 -27.90 -1.79
CA PRO A 295 3.72 -29.21 -1.41
C PRO A 295 2.81 -30.05 -0.51
N ALA A 296 1.92 -29.41 0.25
CA ALA A 296 1.03 -30.07 1.21
C ALA A 296 -0.28 -30.58 0.60
N ARG A 297 -0.44 -30.53 -0.73
CA ARG A 297 -1.75 -30.67 -1.39
C ARG A 297 -1.71 -31.54 -2.64
N THR A 298 -2.75 -32.35 -2.80
CA THR A 298 -2.96 -33.20 -3.98
C THR A 298 -3.37 -32.37 -5.18
N GLU A 299 -2.83 -32.71 -6.36
CA GLU A 299 -3.21 -32.07 -7.62
C GLU A 299 -4.68 -32.33 -7.94
N SER A 300 -5.43 -31.25 -8.17
CA SER A 300 -6.83 -31.30 -8.61
C SER A 300 -6.93 -31.08 -10.12
N SER A 301 -8.01 -31.56 -10.74
CA SER A 301 -8.28 -31.29 -12.16
C SER A 301 -8.37 -29.78 -12.47
N TYR A 302 -8.73 -28.96 -11.48
CA TYR A 302 -8.81 -27.50 -11.63
C TYR A 302 -7.43 -26.85 -11.76
N ILE A 303 -6.45 -27.24 -10.93
CA ILE A 303 -5.09 -26.70 -11.04
C ILE A 303 -4.38 -27.25 -12.28
N ALA A 304 -4.66 -28.49 -12.70
CA ALA A 304 -4.17 -29.04 -13.96
C ALA A 304 -4.70 -28.24 -15.16
N LEU A 305 -5.99 -27.86 -15.14
CA LEU A 305 -6.59 -26.98 -16.15
C LEU A 305 -5.94 -25.58 -16.16
N ALA A 306 -5.72 -24.96 -15.00
CA ALA A 306 -5.06 -23.66 -14.94
C ALA A 306 -3.64 -23.71 -15.52
N ARG A 307 -2.88 -24.76 -15.19
CA ARG A 307 -1.52 -24.99 -15.71
C ARG A 307 -1.48 -25.17 -17.22
N SER A 308 -2.52 -25.76 -17.84
CA SER A 308 -2.54 -25.98 -19.28
C SER A 308 -2.63 -24.68 -20.11
N TYR A 309 -2.97 -23.56 -19.49
CA TYR A 309 -2.99 -22.23 -20.13
C TYR A 309 -1.72 -21.41 -19.89
N LEU A 310 -0.83 -21.86 -19.00
CA LEU A 310 0.41 -21.15 -18.70
C LEU A 310 1.43 -21.35 -19.83
N THR A 311 2.09 -20.25 -20.20
CA THR A 311 3.22 -20.24 -21.13
C THR A 311 4.49 -19.79 -20.40
N ALA A 312 5.64 -19.89 -21.04
CA ALA A 312 6.95 -19.63 -20.42
C ALA A 312 7.88 -18.82 -21.35
N ASP A 313 7.29 -18.00 -22.22
CA ASP A 313 7.95 -17.21 -23.25
C ASP A 313 7.83 -15.69 -23.04
N HIS A 314 7.34 -15.25 -21.88
CA HIS A 314 7.23 -13.83 -21.58
C HIS A 314 8.59 -13.21 -21.26
N LYS A 315 8.75 -11.96 -21.66
CA LYS A 315 9.91 -11.15 -21.25
C LYS A 315 9.82 -10.84 -19.77
N VAL A 316 10.95 -10.95 -19.08
CA VAL A 316 11.09 -10.47 -17.70
C VAL A 316 11.29 -8.96 -17.72
N VAL A 317 10.47 -8.23 -16.97
CA VAL A 317 10.50 -6.76 -16.88
C VAL A 317 10.37 -6.33 -15.42
N MET A 318 10.85 -5.13 -15.11
CA MET A 318 10.56 -4.52 -13.81
C MET A 318 9.08 -4.15 -13.72
N THR A 319 8.44 -4.50 -12.62
CA THR A 319 7.02 -4.24 -12.34
C THR A 319 6.85 -3.56 -10.99
N HIS A 320 5.81 -2.75 -10.86
CA HIS A 320 5.31 -2.23 -9.60
C HIS A 320 4.69 -3.35 -8.77
N GLY A 321 3.91 -4.25 -9.40
CA GLY A 321 3.40 -5.46 -8.75
C GLY A 321 2.14 -5.25 -7.89
N ASP A 322 1.74 -4.00 -7.64
CA ASP A 322 0.42 -3.61 -7.10
C ASP A 322 -0.11 -2.34 -7.78
N LEU A 323 -0.09 -2.26 -9.12
CA LEU A 323 -0.53 -1.07 -9.86
C LEU A 323 -2.04 -0.88 -9.78
N HIS A 324 -2.53 -0.19 -8.77
CA HIS A 324 -3.95 0.12 -8.61
C HIS A 324 -4.17 1.65 -8.66
N PRO A 325 -5.33 2.17 -9.13
CA PRO A 325 -5.59 3.62 -9.12
C PRO A 325 -5.37 4.27 -7.74
N ARG A 326 -5.71 3.59 -6.64
CA ARG A 326 -5.40 4.02 -5.26
C ARG A 326 -3.91 4.30 -4.97
N ASN A 327 -3.01 3.67 -5.73
CA ASN A 327 -1.55 3.77 -5.59
C ASN A 327 -0.95 4.80 -6.57
N ILE A 328 -1.76 5.53 -7.31
CA ILE A 328 -1.36 6.61 -8.20
C ILE A 328 -1.85 7.93 -7.60
N MET A 329 -0.95 8.88 -7.42
CA MET A 329 -1.26 10.21 -6.90
C MET A 329 -1.38 11.19 -8.06
N VAL A 330 -2.40 12.05 -8.01
CA VAL A 330 -2.64 13.09 -9.00
C VAL A 330 -2.93 14.44 -8.37
N ASP A 331 -2.53 15.50 -9.05
CA ASP A 331 -2.91 16.87 -8.75
C ASP A 331 -3.56 17.55 -9.97
N PHE A 332 -4.24 18.67 -9.73
CA PHE A 332 -5.02 19.39 -10.73
C PHE A 332 -4.43 20.78 -10.94
N GLU A 333 -3.76 20.97 -12.07
CA GLU A 333 -3.19 22.26 -12.44
C GLU A 333 -4.19 23.08 -13.28
N TYR A 334 -4.44 24.31 -12.86
CA TYR A 334 -5.19 25.28 -13.66
C TYR A 334 -4.18 26.09 -14.47
N GLY A 335 -4.24 26.01 -15.79
CA GLY A 335 -3.40 26.86 -16.65
C GLY A 335 -3.61 28.35 -16.33
N PRO A 336 -2.66 29.23 -16.68
CA PRO A 336 -2.89 30.66 -16.57
C PRO A 336 -4.15 31.02 -17.36
N VAL A 337 -5.01 31.86 -16.77
CA VAL A 337 -6.16 32.44 -17.45
C VAL A 337 -5.59 33.29 -18.58
N GLY A 338 -5.57 32.74 -19.80
CA GLY A 338 -5.19 33.48 -20.98
C GLY A 338 -6.10 34.70 -21.08
N SER A 339 -5.50 35.88 -21.18
CA SER A 339 -6.18 37.05 -21.71
C SER A 339 -6.59 36.73 -23.15
N ASP A 340 -7.83 36.27 -23.34
CA ASP A 340 -8.39 36.00 -24.66
C ASP A 340 -8.26 37.26 -25.52
N SER A 341 -7.29 37.21 -26.45
CA SER A 341 -7.21 38.06 -27.64
C SER A 341 -7.34 37.20 -28.90
N GLY A 342 -8.04 36.07 -28.78
CA GLY A 342 -8.41 35.19 -29.89
C GLY A 342 -9.92 35.09 -29.99
N SER A 343 -10.56 36.14 -30.52
CA SER A 343 -11.95 36.07 -30.97
C SER A 343 -12.03 35.14 -32.19
N GLU A 344 -12.35 33.87 -31.99
CA GLU A 344 -12.96 33.07 -33.05
C GLU A 344 -14.46 33.36 -33.02
N ALA A 345 -14.84 34.39 -33.79
CA ALA A 345 -16.23 34.65 -34.10
C ALA A 345 -16.72 33.59 -35.09
N GLU A 346 -17.36 32.54 -34.60
CA GLU A 346 -18.30 31.77 -35.42
C GLU A 346 -19.53 32.66 -35.67
N ALA A 347 -19.68 33.11 -36.91
CA ALA A 347 -20.84 33.86 -37.35
C ALA A 347 -21.97 32.86 -37.67
N ASP A 348 -22.81 32.59 -36.69
CA ASP A 348 -24.15 32.05 -36.94
C ASP A 348 -25.20 33.16 -36.76
N SER A 349 -25.83 33.47 -37.88
CA SER A 349 -26.91 34.43 -38.01
C SER A 349 -28.20 33.90 -37.38
N GLU A 350 -28.92 34.82 -36.73
CA GLU A 350 -30.35 34.76 -36.38
C GLU A 350 -30.75 33.85 -35.19
N THR A 351 -30.53 34.36 -33.98
CA THR A 351 -31.59 34.86 -33.06
C THR A 351 -30.96 35.18 -31.71
N GLY A 352 -31.11 36.43 -31.27
CA GLY A 352 -30.41 36.96 -30.10
C GLY A 352 -30.85 36.33 -28.79
N SER A 353 -29.99 35.51 -28.20
CA SER A 353 -29.81 35.36 -26.75
C SER A 353 -28.45 34.71 -26.49
N ALA A 354 -27.38 35.50 -26.55
CA ALA A 354 -26.04 35.05 -26.20
C ALA A 354 -25.90 34.92 -24.67
N THR A 355 -26.20 33.74 -24.14
CA THR A 355 -25.65 33.33 -22.84
C THR A 355 -24.14 33.16 -23.00
N VAL A 356 -23.38 34.11 -22.47
CA VAL A 356 -21.93 33.98 -22.28
C VAL A 356 -21.71 32.87 -21.26
N THR A 357 -21.57 31.63 -21.71
CA THR A 357 -21.04 30.55 -20.89
C THR A 357 -19.54 30.79 -20.78
N SER A 358 -19.08 31.33 -19.65
CA SER A 358 -17.64 31.35 -19.36
C SER A 358 -17.14 29.92 -19.46
N ARG A 359 -16.26 29.65 -20.43
CA ARG A 359 -15.61 28.35 -20.58
C ARG A 359 -14.77 28.15 -19.32
N THR A 360 -15.30 27.42 -18.34
CA THR A 360 -14.54 27.05 -17.15
C THR A 360 -13.31 26.29 -17.63
N GLN A 361 -12.14 26.87 -17.40
CA GLN A 361 -10.86 26.27 -17.80
C GLN A 361 -10.77 24.91 -17.12
N ARG A 362 -10.67 23.85 -17.92
CA ARG A 362 -10.60 22.49 -17.40
C ARG A 362 -9.23 22.31 -16.75
N PRO A 363 -9.15 21.84 -15.48
CA PRO A 363 -7.86 21.56 -14.87
C PRO A 363 -7.17 20.41 -15.59
N ASN A 364 -5.87 20.54 -15.80
CA ASN A 364 -5.02 19.46 -16.28
C ASN A 364 -4.70 18.50 -15.14
N VAL A 365 -4.89 17.19 -15.36
CA VAL A 365 -4.58 16.17 -14.36
C VAL A 365 -3.13 15.76 -14.51
N VAL A 366 -2.34 15.89 -13.45
CA VAL A 366 -0.90 15.59 -13.43
C VAL A 366 -0.63 14.45 -12.47
N VAL A 367 0.04 13.40 -12.95
CA VAL A 367 0.53 12.30 -12.11
C VAL A 367 1.73 12.79 -11.31
N THR A 368 1.55 12.91 -9.99
CA THR A 368 2.58 13.41 -9.07
C THR A 368 3.42 12.29 -8.47
N GLY A 369 2.92 11.06 -8.47
CA GLY A 369 3.71 9.88 -8.12
C GLY A 369 2.98 8.57 -8.02
N VAL A 370 3.77 7.50 -7.86
CA VAL A 370 3.31 6.12 -7.67
C VAL A 370 3.80 5.65 -6.32
N ILE A 371 2.91 5.10 -5.49
CA ILE A 371 3.19 4.69 -4.11
C ILE A 371 2.96 3.18 -3.91
N ASP A 372 3.34 2.67 -2.74
CA ASP A 372 3.12 1.28 -2.31
C ASP A 372 3.91 0.22 -3.11
N TRP A 373 5.22 0.41 -3.18
CA TRP A 373 6.19 -0.41 -3.94
C TRP A 373 6.57 -1.75 -3.27
N GLU A 374 5.83 -2.22 -2.25
CA GLU A 374 6.17 -3.42 -1.46
C GLU A 374 6.22 -4.70 -2.30
N MET A 375 5.50 -4.68 -3.43
CA MET A 375 5.31 -5.79 -4.35
C MET A 375 6.19 -5.70 -5.61
N CYS A 376 7.04 -4.68 -5.71
CA CYS A 376 7.85 -4.46 -6.91
C CYS A 376 8.90 -5.56 -7.11
N GLY A 377 9.31 -5.73 -8.37
CA GLY A 377 10.32 -6.72 -8.74
C GLY A 377 10.30 -7.07 -10.22
N TRP A 378 11.19 -7.97 -10.62
CA TRP A 378 11.29 -8.45 -11.99
C TRP A 378 10.41 -9.69 -12.19
N TYR A 379 9.35 -9.54 -12.98
CA TYR A 379 8.32 -10.57 -13.20
C TYR A 379 8.02 -10.74 -14.70
N PRO A 380 7.27 -11.77 -15.12
CA PRO A 380 6.77 -11.85 -16.49
C PRO A 380 6.05 -10.58 -16.94
N GLY A 381 6.16 -10.20 -18.21
CA GLY A 381 5.60 -8.95 -18.74
C GLY A 381 4.10 -8.75 -18.50
N TYR A 382 3.34 -9.84 -18.39
CA TYR A 382 1.91 -9.82 -18.08
C TYR A 382 1.60 -9.50 -16.60
N TRP A 383 2.57 -9.63 -15.70
CA TRP A 383 2.35 -9.56 -14.26
C TRP A 383 1.77 -8.21 -13.85
N GLU A 384 2.28 -7.11 -14.41
CA GLU A 384 1.72 -5.78 -14.16
C GLU A 384 0.25 -5.69 -14.59
N TYR A 385 -0.12 -6.25 -15.75
CA TYR A 385 -1.48 -6.21 -16.25
C TYR A 385 -2.45 -6.96 -15.32
N VAL A 386 -2.10 -8.17 -14.89
CA VAL A 386 -2.98 -8.94 -14.01
C VAL A 386 -3.10 -8.31 -12.62
N LYS A 387 -2.01 -7.70 -12.11
CA LYS A 387 -2.05 -6.97 -10.83
C LYS A 387 -2.84 -5.68 -10.95
N ALA A 388 -2.81 -5.01 -12.09
CA ALA A 388 -3.57 -3.78 -12.30
C ALA A 388 -5.08 -3.99 -12.40
N LEU A 389 -5.52 -5.23 -12.62
CA LEU A 389 -6.92 -5.62 -12.64
C LEU A 389 -7.39 -6.26 -11.33
N ASN A 390 -6.50 -6.44 -10.36
CA ASN A 390 -6.88 -6.95 -9.05
C ASN A 390 -7.91 -6.02 -8.40
N THR A 391 -8.94 -6.60 -7.82
CA THR A 391 -10.02 -5.89 -7.11
C THR A 391 -10.84 -4.90 -7.95
N ILE A 392 -10.63 -4.85 -9.27
CA ILE A 392 -11.50 -4.11 -10.19
C ILE A 392 -12.78 -4.90 -10.39
N SER A 393 -13.91 -4.30 -10.02
CA SER A 393 -15.24 -4.90 -10.14
C SER A 393 -16.26 -3.90 -10.65
N VAL A 394 -17.39 -4.39 -11.14
CA VAL A 394 -18.49 -3.52 -11.57
C VAL A 394 -19.00 -2.71 -10.37
N GLY A 395 -19.12 -1.39 -10.53
CA GLY A 395 -19.61 -0.49 -9.49
C GLY A 395 -18.54 0.00 -8.51
N CYS A 396 -17.26 -0.29 -8.73
CA CYS A 396 -16.17 0.30 -7.94
C CYS A 396 -15.90 1.78 -8.28
N GLY A 397 -16.47 2.30 -9.38
CA GLY A 397 -16.31 3.69 -9.83
C GLY A 397 -15.13 3.90 -10.78
N PHE A 398 -14.36 2.84 -11.04
CA PHE A 398 -13.21 2.83 -11.95
C PHE A 398 -13.12 1.53 -12.73
N GLU A 399 -14.27 0.90 -13.04
CA GLU A 399 -14.36 -0.32 -13.84
C GLU A 399 -13.79 -0.18 -15.27
N ASP A 400 -13.74 1.04 -15.81
CA ASP A 400 -13.14 1.34 -17.11
C ASP A 400 -11.61 1.50 -17.06
N TRP A 401 -10.99 1.39 -15.88
CA TRP A 401 -9.53 1.47 -15.67
C TRP A 401 -8.73 0.60 -16.65
N VAL A 402 -9.22 -0.61 -16.94
CA VAL A 402 -8.60 -1.55 -17.89
C VAL A 402 -8.37 -0.95 -19.29
N ALA A 403 -9.22 0.00 -19.71
CA ALA A 403 -9.10 0.67 -21.00
C ALA A 403 -8.02 1.76 -21.03
N TYR A 404 -7.56 2.20 -19.85
CA TYR A 404 -6.60 3.30 -19.69
C TYR A 404 -5.25 2.85 -19.11
N LEU A 405 -4.98 1.54 -19.10
CA LEU A 405 -3.64 1.05 -18.77
C LEU A 405 -2.59 1.56 -19.79
N PRO A 406 -1.36 1.87 -19.33
CA PRO A 406 -0.22 2.12 -20.20
C PRO A 406 -0.10 1.12 -21.35
N GLY A 407 0.12 1.61 -22.58
CA GLY A 407 0.31 0.76 -23.75
C GLY A 407 1.54 -0.13 -23.61
N CYS A 408 2.60 0.37 -22.95
CA CYS A 408 3.81 -0.39 -22.68
C CYS A 408 3.56 -1.61 -21.77
N ILE A 409 2.45 -1.67 -21.01
CA ILE A 409 2.08 -2.83 -20.18
C ILE A 409 1.63 -4.01 -21.03
N GLY A 410 0.96 -3.73 -22.15
CA GLY A 410 0.32 -4.73 -23.00
C GLY A 410 -1.02 -5.22 -22.47
N VAL A 411 -1.69 -6.07 -23.25
CA VAL A 411 -3.01 -6.61 -22.95
C VAL A 411 -2.94 -8.13 -22.89
N TRP A 412 -3.24 -8.71 -21.72
CA TRP A 412 -2.96 -10.13 -21.42
C TRP A 412 -4.21 -10.87 -20.91
N PRO A 413 -5.25 -11.04 -21.75
CA PRO A 413 -6.54 -11.56 -21.31
C PRO A 413 -6.47 -13.05 -20.92
N ARG A 414 -5.60 -13.83 -21.56
CA ARG A 414 -5.36 -15.23 -21.22
C ARG A 414 -4.74 -15.34 -19.83
N GLU A 415 -3.68 -14.59 -19.57
CA GLU A 415 -2.96 -14.59 -18.29
C GLU A 415 -3.85 -14.06 -17.17
N HIS A 416 -4.68 -13.05 -17.45
CA HIS A 416 -5.68 -12.57 -16.49
C HIS A 416 -6.75 -13.62 -16.17
N ALA A 417 -7.24 -14.36 -17.17
CA ALA A 417 -8.16 -15.46 -16.92
C ALA A 417 -7.52 -16.55 -16.03
N VAL A 418 -6.25 -16.88 -16.27
CA VAL A 418 -5.49 -17.80 -15.40
C VAL A 418 -5.31 -17.22 -14.00
N ASP A 419 -5.00 -15.93 -13.86
CA ASP A 419 -4.90 -15.24 -12.57
C ASP A 419 -6.20 -15.37 -11.76
N LEU A 420 -7.35 -15.17 -12.40
CA LEU A 420 -8.68 -15.36 -11.80
C LEU A 420 -8.97 -16.82 -11.43
N MET A 421 -8.45 -17.79 -12.18
CA MET A 421 -8.54 -19.20 -11.79
C MET A 421 -7.69 -19.46 -10.54
N LEU A 422 -6.45 -18.99 -10.53
CA LEU A 422 -5.53 -19.16 -9.40
C LEU A 422 -6.00 -18.43 -8.15
N SER A 423 -6.69 -17.28 -8.28
CA SER A 423 -7.28 -16.56 -7.15
C SER A 423 -8.43 -17.32 -6.49
N ARG A 424 -8.93 -18.42 -7.07
CA ARG A 424 -9.91 -19.34 -6.47
C ARG A 424 -9.28 -20.62 -5.92
N TRP A 425 -8.02 -20.89 -6.27
CA TRP A 425 -7.29 -22.04 -5.79
C TRP A 425 -6.77 -21.80 -4.37
N HIS A 426 -6.91 -22.80 -3.50
CA HIS A 426 -6.63 -22.68 -2.06
C HIS A 426 -5.26 -23.27 -1.65
N GLY A 427 -4.44 -23.66 -2.63
CA GLY A 427 -3.38 -24.64 -2.41
C GLY A 427 -3.99 -26.02 -2.36
#